data_AF-A0A1G3G5S0-F1
#
_entry.id   AF-A0A1G3G5S0-F1
#
_cell.length_a   1.000
_cell.length_b   1.000
_cell.length_c   1.000
_cell.angle_alpha   90.00
_cell.angle_beta   90.00
_cell.angle_gamma   90.00
#
_symmetry.space_group_name_H-M   'P 1'
#
loop_
_entity.id
_entity.type
_entity.pdbx_description
1 polymer ?
#
loop_
_entity_poly.entity_id
_entity_poly.type
_entity_poly.pdbx_seq_one_letter_code
_entity_poly.pdbx_strand_id
1 'polypeptide(L)' 'MSISTTSLPAKPFPVLGHIARDVSRDINLVFYLLTIALTVLVLAVKTWGLVALTLTAVGFVPVMFCLLIWVTLP' A
#
# COMPACT_ATOMS: atom_id res chain seq x y z
N MET A 1 -28.57 -36.27 -8.75
CA MET A 1 -28.52 -35.06 -7.89
C MET A 1 -27.20 -34.35 -8.21
N SER A 2 -27.22 -33.36 -9.11
CA SER A 2 -26.01 -32.70 -9.63
C SER A 2 -25.74 -31.43 -8.82
N ILE A 3 -24.57 -31.33 -8.19
CA ILE A 3 -24.15 -30.18 -7.38
C ILE A 3 -23.45 -29.21 -8.32
N SER A 4 -24.08 -28.06 -8.58
CA SER A 4 -23.45 -26.94 -9.29
C SER A 4 -22.44 -26.26 -8.36
N THR A 5 -21.15 -26.47 -8.61
CA THR A 5 -20.06 -25.74 -7.94
C THR A 5 -19.92 -24.36 -8.58
N THR A 6 -20.54 -23.34 -7.99
CA THR A 6 -20.38 -21.94 -8.40
C THR A 6 -18.98 -21.45 -8.00
N SER A 7 -18.04 -21.46 -8.95
CA SER A 7 -16.72 -20.87 -8.78
C SER A 7 -16.85 -19.34 -8.81
N LEU A 8 -16.91 -18.72 -7.63
CA LEU A 8 -16.89 -17.26 -7.53
C LEU A 8 -15.55 -16.76 -8.07
N PRO A 9 -15.54 -15.90 -9.11
CA PRO A 9 -14.30 -15.33 -9.60
C PRO A 9 -13.69 -14.51 -8.48
N ALA A 10 -12.50 -14.89 -8.03
CA ALA A 10 -11.69 -14.11 -7.11
C ALA A 10 -11.50 -12.73 -7.73
N LYS A 11 -12.25 -11.74 -7.24
CA LYS A 11 -12.22 -10.37 -7.76
C LYS A 11 -10.85 -9.80 -7.41
N PRO A 12 -9.95 -9.58 -8.39
CA PRO A 12 -8.66 -9.00 -8.10
C PRO A 12 -8.90 -7.63 -7.46
N PHE A 13 -8.24 -7.38 -6.34
CA PHE A 13 -8.40 -6.19 -5.51
C PHE A 13 -8.36 -4.93 -6.40
N PRO A 14 -9.53 -4.32 -6.73
CA PRO A 14 -9.65 -3.43 -7.87
C PRO A 14 -8.91 -2.11 -7.64
N VAL A 15 -8.63 -1.78 -6.38
CA VAL A 15 -7.96 -0.54 -6.00
C VAL A 15 -6.45 -0.64 -6.25
N LEU A 16 -5.79 -1.68 -5.74
CA LEU A 16 -4.34 -1.83 -5.85
C LEU A 16 -3.88 -2.08 -7.30
N GLY A 17 -4.66 -2.85 -8.07
CA GLY A 17 -4.34 -3.15 -9.48
C GLY A 17 -4.53 -1.97 -10.44
N HIS A 18 -5.43 -1.04 -10.13
CA HIS A 18 -5.62 0.19 -10.91
C HIS A 18 -4.50 1.19 -10.65
N ILE A 19 -4.14 1.42 -9.39
CA ILE A 19 -3.06 2.34 -9.03
C ILE A 19 -1.73 1.90 -9.63
N ALA A 20 -1.42 0.60 -9.59
CA ALA A 20 -0.21 0.05 -10.19
C ALA A 20 -0.16 0.21 -11.72
N ARG A 21 -1.30 0.04 -12.39
CA ARG A 21 -1.42 0.23 -13.85
C ARG A 21 -1.30 1.70 -14.24
N ASP A 22 -1.87 2.60 -13.46
CA ASP A 22 -1.86 4.03 -13.75
C ASP A 22 -0.50 4.66 -13.45
N VAL A 23 0.18 4.23 -12.39
CA VAL A 23 1.59 4.60 -12.12
C VAL A 23 2.52 4.14 -13.25
N SER A 24 2.27 2.97 -13.85
CA SER A 24 3.03 2.51 -15.02
C SER A 24 2.80 3.38 -16.27
N ARG A 25 1.72 4.17 -16.32
CA ARG A 25 1.36 5.02 -17.45
C ARG A 25 1.88 6.45 -17.28
N ASP A 26 1.90 6.97 -16.05
CA ASP A 26 2.40 8.30 -15.73
C ASP A 26 3.17 8.34 -14.40
N ILE A 27 4.47 8.66 -14.47
CA ILE A 27 5.36 8.76 -13.31
C ILE A 27 4.94 9.91 -12.38
N ASN A 28 4.27 10.96 -12.88
CA ASN A 28 3.83 12.10 -12.07
C ASN A 28 2.83 11.66 -10.98
N LEU A 29 2.05 10.62 -11.24
CA LEU A 29 1.09 10.06 -10.27
C LEU A 29 1.77 9.55 -9.00
N VAL A 30 3.03 9.11 -9.08
CA VAL A 30 3.81 8.70 -7.90
C VAL A 30 4.03 9.89 -6.96
N PHE A 31 4.40 11.04 -7.51
CA PHE A 31 4.63 12.25 -6.72
C PHE A 31 3.32 12.77 -6.10
N TYR A 32 2.20 12.68 -6.81
CA TYR A 32 0.88 13.02 -6.26
C TYR A 32 0.48 12.08 -5.12
N LEU A 33 0.65 10.75 -5.29
CA LEU A 33 0.37 9.77 -4.25
C LEU A 33 1.23 9.97 -2.99
N LEU A 34 2.53 10.23 -3.16
CA LEU A 34 3.42 10.54 -2.04
C LEU A 34 2.95 11.80 -1.30
N THR A 35 2.56 12.84 -2.03
CA THR A 35 2.09 14.10 -1.44
C THR A 35 0.78 13.91 -0.67
N ILE A 36 -0.15 13.12 -1.20
CA ILE A 36 -1.40 12.77 -0.51
C ILE A 36 -1.10 11.96 0.76
N ALA A 37 -0.23 10.95 0.68
CA ALA A 37 0.16 10.15 1.84
C ALA A 37 0.82 11.00 2.93
N LEU A 38 1.72 11.92 2.55
CA LEU A 38 2.34 12.87 3.47
C LEU A 38 1.29 13.79 4.13
N THR A 39 0.31 14.26 3.36
CA THR A 39 -0.77 15.10 3.88
C THR A 39 -1.61 14.35 4.91
N VAL A 40 -1.98 13.11 4.63
CA VAL A 40 -2.71 12.25 5.58
C VAL A 40 -1.89 12.02 6.85
N LEU A 41 -0.58 11.81 6.73
CA LEU A 41 0.32 11.65 7.87
C LEU A 41 0.36 12.92 8.74
N VAL A 42 0.48 14.10 8.13
CA VAL A 42 0.43 15.37 8.87
C VAL A 42 -0.91 15.55 9.58
N LEU A 43 -2.02 15.21 8.93
CA LEU A 43 -3.35 15.25 9.55
C LEU A 43 -3.44 14.27 10.72
N ALA A 44 -2.91 13.06 10.60
CA ALA A 44 -2.88 12.07 11.67
C ALA A 44 -2.04 12.54 12.87
N VAL A 45 -0.90 13.18 12.62
CA VAL A 45 -0.10 13.81 13.69
C VAL A 45 -0.88 14.94 14.36
N LYS A 46 -1.61 15.75 13.60
CA LYS A 46 -2.45 16.80 14.19
C LYS A 46 -3.60 16.24 15.05
N THR A 47 -4.13 15.06 14.73
CA THR A 47 -5.28 14.49 15.45
C THR A 47 -4.88 13.64 16.66
N TRP A 48 -3.79 12.87 16.55
CA TRP A 48 -3.35 11.90 17.58
C TRP A 48 -1.98 12.23 18.20
N GLY A 49 -1.31 13.29 17.73
CA GLY A 49 0.02 13.68 18.19
C GLY A 49 1.13 12.73 17.72
N LEU A 50 2.16 12.58 18.55
CA LEU A 50 3.39 11.86 18.23
C LEU A 50 3.18 10.35 18.02
N VAL A 51 2.10 9.79 18.56
CA VAL A 51 1.74 8.36 18.44
C VAL A 51 1.44 7.97 16.98
N ALA A 52 0.95 8.89 16.15
CA ALA A 52 0.72 8.60 14.73
C ALA A 52 2.04 8.25 14.00
N LEU A 53 3.15 8.90 14.39
CA LEU A 53 4.47 8.62 13.83
C LEU A 53 5.00 7.26 14.27
N THR A 54 4.79 6.89 15.53
CA THR A 54 5.25 5.58 16.04
C THR A 54 4.52 4.44 15.36
N LEU A 55 3.19 4.55 15.15
CA LEU A 55 2.42 3.56 14.41
C LEU A 55 2.85 3.47 12.94
N THR A 56 3.14 4.60 12.31
CA THR A 56 3.65 4.62 10.93
C THR A 56 5.01 3.93 10.84
N ALA A 57 5.90 4.19 11.80
CA ALA A 57 7.22 3.57 11.87
C ALA A 57 7.12 2.04 12.07
N VAL A 58 6.23 1.58 12.95
CA VAL A 58 5.97 0.14 13.16
C VAL A 58 5.43 -0.51 11.88
N GLY A 59 4.52 0.15 11.16
CA GLY A 59 4.03 -0.31 9.86
C GLY A 59 5.11 -0.38 8.78
N PHE A 60 6.20 0.37 8.93
CA PHE A 60 7.35 0.36 8.00
C PHE A 60 8.36 -0.77 8.28
N VAL A 61 8.27 -1.44 9.43
CA VAL A 61 9.19 -2.54 9.79
C VAL A 61 9.16 -3.69 8.77
N PRO A 62 7.99 -4.20 8.31
CA PRO A 62 7.95 -5.22 7.28
C PRO A 62 8.57 -4.76 5.96
N VAL A 63 8.43 -3.47 5.61
CA VAL A 63 9.03 -2.88 4.39
C VAL A 63 10.56 -2.93 4.51
N MET A 64 11.10 -2.52 5.65
CA MET A 64 12.54 -2.61 5.92
C MET A 64 13.03 -4.06 5.85
N PHE A 65 12.28 -5.00 6.40
CA PHE A 65 12.64 -6.42 6.34
C PHE A 65 12.66 -6.96 4.90
N CYS A 66 11.65 -6.62 4.10
CA CYS A 66 11.63 -6.97 2.67
C CYS A 66 12.80 -6.33 1.90
N LEU A 67 13.12 -5.06 2.17
CA LEU A 67 14.26 -4.37 1.54
C LEU A 67 15.59 -5.03 1.93
N LEU A 68 15.76 -5.40 3.20
CA LEU A 68 16.95 -6.10 3.66
C LEU A 68 17.09 -7.46 2.97
N ILE A 69 16.02 -8.25 2.92
CA ILE A 69 16.00 -9.52 2.19
C ILE A 69 16.40 -9.30 0.73
N TRP A 70 15.78 -8.32 0.06
CA TRP A 70 16.07 -7.98 -1.32
C TRP A 70 17.55 -7.66 -1.54
N VAL A 71 18.16 -6.86 -0.67
CA VAL A 71 19.58 -6.48 -0.76
C VAL A 71 20.51 -7.66 -0.45
N THR A 72 20.09 -8.59 0.40
CA THR A 72 20.90 -9.77 0.77
C THR A 72 20.79 -10.94 -0.22
N LEU A 73 19.76 -10.95 -1.08
CA LEU A 73 19.61 -11.94 -2.14
C LEU A 73 20.59 -11.60 -3.27
N PRO A 74 21.52 -12.50 -3.63
CA PRO A 74 22.49 -12.29 -4.71
C PRO A 74 21.83 -12.29 -6.10
#